data_AF-A0A1Y4VFJ8-F1
#
_entry.id   AF-A0A1Y4VFJ8-F1
#
_cell.length_a   1.000
_cell.length_b   1.000
_cell.length_c   1.000
_cell.angle_alpha   90.00
_cell.angle_beta   90.00
_cell.angle_gamma   90.00
#
_symmetry.space_group_name_H-M   'P 1'
#
loop_
_entity.id
_entity.type
_entity.pdbx_description
1 polymer ?
#
loop_
_entity_poly.entity_id
_entity_poly.type
_entity_poly.pdbx_seq_one_letter_code
_entity_poly.pdbx_strand_id
1 'polypeptide(L)'
;MRDLVNWKDHVVEYPNRFTQSESGGYTTLEKAPGTIQQQGTPQNATNFNTMDLAAFEAMLMASECTRNINHLDDSVTGLQGEVIEATLTNTQEYPFNNSQQTLQITTPRNTKDYTVVPEIVSVSGGAVGDFEISDKLLNGFKIQYTGSADSVTVRCYVRGGI
;
A
#
# COMPACT_ATOMS: atom_id res chain seq x y z
N MET A 1 -6.07 6.48 20.43
CA MET A 1 -4.92 7.40 20.26
C MET A 1 -4.36 7.63 21.65
N ARG A 2 -3.03 7.53 21.86
CA ARG A 2 -2.45 7.76 23.19
C ARG A 2 -2.43 9.27 23.45
N ASP A 3 -2.85 9.68 24.64
CA ASP A 3 -2.80 11.09 25.03
C ASP A 3 -1.36 11.52 25.28
N LEU A 4 -1.03 12.74 24.85
CA LEU A 4 0.27 13.35 25.14
C LEU A 4 0.35 13.66 26.64
N VAL A 5 1.49 13.34 27.25
CA VAL A 5 1.71 13.51 28.69
C VAL A 5 1.70 14.99 29.09
N ASN A 6 2.02 15.88 28.15
CA ASN A 6 2.08 17.33 28.33
C ASN A 6 2.94 17.71 29.55
N TRP A 7 4.24 17.44 29.42
CA TRP A 7 5.24 17.64 30.45
C TRP A 7 5.26 19.10 30.92
N LYS A 8 5.38 19.28 32.24
CA LYS A 8 5.30 20.58 32.91
C LYS A 8 6.54 20.81 33.74
N ASP A 9 7.12 22.01 33.65
CA ASP A 9 8.19 22.39 34.57
C ASP A 9 7.63 22.68 35.96
N HIS A 10 8.44 22.40 36.97
CA HIS A 10 8.08 22.67 38.36
C HIS A 10 8.39 24.13 38.68
N VAL A 11 7.36 24.91 39.02
CA VAL A 11 7.46 26.34 39.28
C VAL A 11 7.16 26.63 40.73
N VAL A 12 8.09 27.31 41.39
CA VAL A 12 8.04 27.68 42.81
C VAL A 12 8.33 29.16 42.98
N GLU A 13 7.84 29.74 44.08
CA GLU A 13 7.99 31.15 44.41
C GLU A 13 9.45 31.60 44.51
N TYR A 14 10.34 30.76 45.09
CA TYR A 14 11.76 31.05 45.22
C TYR A 14 12.61 29.92 44.64
N PRO A 15 12.93 29.97 43.33
CA PRO A 15 13.84 29.02 42.70
C PRO A 15 15.22 29.07 43.38
N ASN A 16 15.80 27.90 43.70
CA ASN A 16 17.13 27.75 44.30
C ASN A 16 17.33 28.33 45.72
N ARG A 17 16.26 28.51 46.51
CA ARG A 17 16.39 28.81 47.93
C ARG A 17 16.53 27.53 48.76
N PHE A 18 17.45 27.53 49.72
CA PHE A 18 17.71 26.42 50.62
C PHE A 18 17.75 26.88 52.07
N THR A 19 17.27 26.05 52.99
CA THR A 19 17.52 26.18 54.42
C THR A 19 18.80 25.43 54.77
N GLN A 20 19.74 26.12 55.41
CA GLN A 20 21.03 25.59 55.83
C GLN A 20 20.96 25.20 57.31
N SER A 21 21.42 24.00 57.64
CA SER A 21 21.70 23.59 59.01
C SER A 21 23.11 23.02 59.13
N GLU A 22 23.78 23.30 60.25
CA GLU A 22 25.12 22.82 60.51
C GLU A 22 25.14 22.01 61.80
N SER A 23 25.65 20.78 61.72
CA SER A 23 25.76 19.90 62.87
C SER A 23 26.91 18.92 62.67
N GLY A 24 27.76 18.77 63.70
CA GLY A 24 28.85 17.79 63.69
C GLY A 24 29.88 17.96 62.56
N GLY A 25 30.05 19.18 62.03
CA GLY A 25 30.99 19.47 60.93
C GLY A 25 30.43 19.25 59.52
N TYR A 26 29.15 18.92 59.38
CA TYR A 26 28.45 18.81 58.10
C TYR A 26 27.49 19.99 57.90
N THR A 27 27.38 20.46 56.66
CA THR A 27 26.38 21.44 56.22
C THR A 27 25.31 20.72 55.40
N THR A 28 24.07 20.72 55.89
CA THR A 28 22.92 20.17 55.17
C THR A 28 22.14 21.30 54.53
N LEU A 29 21.84 21.17 53.23
CA LEU A 29 21.03 22.12 52.47
C LEU A 29 19.72 21.44 52.05
N GLU A 30 18.61 21.89 52.61
CA GLU A 30 17.26 21.43 52.23
C GLU A 30 16.58 22.49 51.35
N LYS A 31 15.93 22.06 50.27
CA LYS A 31 15.21 23.00 49.38
C LYS A 31 14.07 23.67 50.15
N ALA A 32 14.03 25.01 50.15
CA ALA A 32 13.00 25.82 50.78
C ALA A 32 12.25 26.69 49.75
N PRO A 33 11.52 26.05 48.81
CA PRO A 33 10.97 26.71 47.62
C PRO A 33 9.87 27.75 47.87
N GLY A 34 9.31 27.81 49.09
CA GLY A 34 8.13 28.63 49.38
C GLY A 34 6.86 28.00 48.80
N THR A 35 5.95 28.82 48.28
CA THR A 35 4.70 28.34 47.67
C THR A 35 4.96 27.68 46.31
N ILE A 36 4.43 26.48 46.09
CA ILE A 36 4.48 25.80 44.80
C ILE A 36 3.37 26.39 43.92
N GLN A 37 3.75 27.07 42.84
CA GLN A 37 2.80 27.70 41.90
C GLN A 37 2.34 26.70 40.83
N GLN A 38 3.23 25.81 40.41
CA GLN A 38 2.91 24.75 39.45
C GLN A 38 3.68 23.48 39.80
N GLN A 39 2.96 22.39 40.04
CA GLN A 39 3.57 21.08 40.19
C GLN A 39 4.06 20.57 38.82
N GLY A 40 5.38 20.50 38.66
CA GLY A 40 6.00 19.93 37.47
C GLY A 40 6.08 18.40 37.47
N THR A 41 6.34 17.86 36.28
CA THR A 41 6.72 16.47 36.04
C THR A 41 8.22 16.26 36.32
N PRO A 42 8.68 15.01 36.59
CA PRO A 42 10.09 14.74 36.93
C PRO A 42 11.12 15.07 35.82
N GLN A 43 10.67 15.47 34.64
CA GLN A 43 11.48 15.71 33.45
C GLN A 43 11.21 17.10 32.88
N ASN A 44 12.18 17.64 32.13
CA ASN A 44 12.13 18.96 31.52
C ASN A 44 11.02 19.04 30.45
N ALA A 45 10.14 20.03 30.59
CA ALA A 45 8.98 20.17 29.71
C ALA A 45 9.34 20.40 28.25
N THR A 46 10.31 21.28 27.96
CA THR A 46 10.69 21.63 26.59
C THR A 46 11.17 20.39 25.82
N ASN A 47 12.17 19.69 26.33
CA ASN A 47 12.78 18.57 25.62
C ASN A 47 11.84 17.37 25.50
N PHE A 48 11.10 17.05 26.56
CA PHE A 48 10.23 15.87 26.56
C PHE A 48 8.95 16.07 25.75
N ASN A 49 8.37 17.28 25.74
CA ASN A 49 7.25 17.55 24.84
C ASN A 49 7.68 17.51 23.37
N THR A 50 8.87 18.04 23.04
CA THR A 50 9.42 17.92 21.68
C THR A 50 9.66 16.47 21.30
N MET A 51 10.21 15.65 22.20
CA MET A 51 10.43 14.23 21.95
C MET A 51 9.12 13.45 21.80
N ASP A 52 8.12 13.71 22.65
CA ASP A 52 6.80 13.06 22.56
C ASP A 52 6.09 13.40 21.25
N LEU A 53 6.16 14.66 20.80
CA LEU A 53 5.64 15.09 19.50
C LEU A 53 6.41 14.45 18.34
N ALA A 54 7.73 14.44 18.39
CA ALA A 54 8.55 13.82 17.36
C ALA A 54 8.28 12.31 17.23
N ALA A 55 8.12 11.61 18.35
CA ALA A 55 7.74 10.20 18.37
C ALA A 55 6.35 9.98 17.75
N PHE A 56 5.39 10.86 18.08
CA PHE A 56 4.04 10.81 17.52
C PHE A 56 4.02 11.07 16.01
N GLU A 57 4.72 12.10 15.53
CA GLU A 57 4.88 12.40 14.11
C GLU A 57 5.55 11.26 13.35
N ALA A 58 6.60 10.65 13.91
CA ALA A 58 7.25 9.49 13.32
C ALA A 58 6.30 8.29 13.17
N MET A 59 5.46 8.03 14.17
CA MET A 59 4.45 6.97 14.11
C MET A 59 3.37 7.27 13.06
N LEU A 60 2.92 8.52 12.95
CA LEU A 60 1.98 8.94 11.90
C LEU A 60 2.57 8.76 10.51
N MET A 61 3.81 9.21 10.30
CA MET A 61 4.51 9.03 9.02
C MET A 61 4.70 7.56 8.68
N ALA A 62 5.05 6.72 9.66
CA ALA A 62 5.16 5.28 9.46
C ALA A 62 3.81 4.64 9.07
N SER A 63 2.71 5.08 9.68
CA SER A 63 1.37 4.62 9.33
C SER A 63 0.97 5.02 7.90
N GLU A 64 1.24 6.26 7.51
CA GLU A 64 0.95 6.74 6.14
C GLU A 64 1.85 6.05 5.11
N CYS A 65 3.12 5.82 5.44
CA CYS A 65 4.02 5.03 4.61
C CYS A 65 3.49 3.61 4.40
N THR A 66 3.01 2.96 5.47
CA THR A 66 2.42 1.62 5.37
C THR A 66 1.17 1.60 4.48
N ARG A 67 0.32 2.63 4.59
CA ARG A 67 -0.84 2.78 3.70
C ARG A 67 -0.44 2.94 2.24
N ASN A 68 0.58 3.75 1.96
CA ASN A 68 1.11 3.93 0.62
C ASN A 68 1.75 2.65 0.08
N ILE A 69 2.45 1.88 0.92
CA ILE A 69 2.99 0.56 0.55
C ILE A 69 1.87 -0.39 0.14
N ASN A 70 0.75 -0.43 0.87
CA ASN A 70 -0.40 -1.26 0.48
C ASN A 70 -0.97 -0.84 -0.89
N HIS A 71 -1.09 0.45 -1.17
CA HIS A 71 -1.52 0.93 -2.49
C HIS A 71 -0.54 0.59 -3.62
N LEU A 72 0.76 0.57 -3.32
CA LEU A 72 1.78 0.11 -4.27
C LEU A 72 1.70 -1.40 -4.47
N ASP A 73 1.41 -2.18 -3.43
CA ASP A 73 1.24 -3.64 -3.52
C ASP A 73 0.08 -4.03 -4.45
N ASP A 74 -1.04 -3.31 -4.37
CA ASP A 74 -2.17 -3.46 -5.32
C ASP A 74 -1.70 -3.23 -6.77
N SER A 75 -0.93 -2.16 -6.98
CA SER A 75 -0.39 -1.82 -8.31
C SER A 75 0.60 -2.88 -8.83
N VAL A 76 1.47 -3.39 -7.95
CA VAL A 76 2.45 -4.44 -8.27
C VAL A 76 1.75 -5.77 -8.57
N THR A 77 0.73 -6.14 -7.81
CA THR A 77 -0.12 -7.31 -8.07
C THR A 77 -0.79 -7.21 -9.44
N GLY A 78 -1.24 -6.01 -9.81
CA GLY A 78 -1.73 -5.71 -11.16
C GLY A 78 -0.70 -5.95 -12.27
N LEU A 79 0.59 -5.67 -12.01
CA LEU A 79 1.68 -5.88 -12.99
C LEU A 79 2.06 -7.35 -13.17
N GLN A 80 2.05 -8.15 -12.10
CA GLN A 80 2.30 -9.60 -12.19
C GLN A 80 1.31 -10.24 -13.17
N GLY A 81 0.04 -9.83 -13.08
CA GLY A 81 -1.02 -10.28 -13.96
C GLY A 81 -1.39 -11.75 -13.76
N GLU A 82 -2.21 -12.27 -14.67
CA GLU A 82 -2.56 -13.68 -14.74
C GLU A 82 -2.45 -14.21 -16.17
N VAL A 83 -2.34 -15.53 -16.31
CA VAL A 83 -2.26 -16.21 -17.61
C VAL A 83 -3.49 -17.08 -17.78
N ILE A 84 -4.19 -16.89 -18.89
CA ILE A 84 -5.38 -17.69 -19.25
C ILE A 84 -5.05 -18.45 -20.53
N GLU A 85 -5.08 -19.77 -20.48
CA GLU A 85 -4.90 -20.62 -21.67
C GLU A 85 -6.26 -20.99 -22.26
N ALA A 86 -6.40 -20.86 -23.58
CA ALA A 86 -7.62 -21.19 -24.30
C ALA A 86 -7.33 -21.73 -25.70
N THR A 87 -8.25 -22.52 -26.24
CA THR A 87 -8.17 -23.03 -27.61
C THR A 87 -9.32 -22.46 -28.44
N LEU A 88 -8.97 -21.61 -29.41
CA LEU A 88 -9.90 -20.95 -30.31
C LEU A 88 -10.05 -21.78 -31.59
N THR A 89 -11.29 -22.09 -31.99
CA THR A 89 -11.58 -22.97 -33.14
C THR A 89 -12.39 -22.24 -34.21
N ASN A 90 -11.99 -22.34 -35.46
CA ASN A 90 -12.75 -21.84 -36.61
C ASN A 90 -13.25 -22.99 -37.46
N THR A 91 -14.52 -22.94 -37.85
CA THR A 91 -15.15 -23.95 -38.72
C THR A 91 -15.58 -23.37 -40.07
N GLN A 92 -15.29 -22.11 -40.35
CA GLN A 92 -15.67 -21.44 -41.58
C GLN A 92 -14.50 -21.35 -42.56
N GLU A 93 -14.81 -21.35 -43.85
CA GLU A 93 -13.82 -21.12 -44.90
C GLU A 93 -13.37 -19.66 -44.94
N TYR A 94 -12.07 -19.46 -45.18
CA TYR A 94 -11.49 -18.13 -45.35
C TYR A 94 -12.21 -17.36 -46.48
N PRO A 95 -12.55 -16.07 -46.31
CA PRO A 95 -12.10 -15.15 -45.26
C PRO A 95 -12.98 -15.07 -44.01
N PHE A 96 -13.96 -15.97 -43.86
CA PHE A 96 -14.84 -15.95 -42.69
C PHE A 96 -14.19 -16.66 -41.51
N ASN A 97 -14.47 -16.17 -40.30
CA ASN A 97 -13.90 -16.69 -39.07
C ASN A 97 -14.94 -16.64 -37.94
N ASN A 98 -15.13 -17.75 -37.22
CA ASN A 98 -16.01 -17.84 -36.04
C ASN A 98 -15.29 -18.28 -34.76
N SER A 99 -13.99 -18.01 -34.67
CA SER A 99 -13.12 -18.35 -33.52
C SER A 99 -13.37 -17.56 -32.24
N GLN A 100 -14.33 -16.64 -32.25
CA GLN A 100 -14.62 -15.77 -31.11
C GLN A 100 -14.98 -16.57 -29.87
N GLN A 101 -14.20 -16.40 -28.81
CA GLN A 101 -14.43 -17.00 -27.52
C GLN A 101 -14.40 -15.94 -26.42
N THR A 102 -15.28 -16.11 -25.42
CA THR A 102 -15.25 -15.29 -24.20
C THR A 102 -14.38 -15.97 -23.16
N LEU A 103 -13.36 -15.26 -22.67
CA LEU A 103 -12.46 -15.72 -21.62
C LEU A 103 -12.78 -15.00 -20.31
N GLN A 104 -12.81 -15.76 -19.23
CA GLN A 104 -13.03 -15.24 -17.89
C GLN A 104 -11.69 -15.00 -17.19
N ILE A 105 -11.57 -13.83 -16.58
CA ILE A 105 -10.48 -13.42 -15.73
C ILE A 105 -10.78 -13.97 -14.32
N THR A 106 -9.85 -14.72 -13.74
CA THR A 106 -10.07 -15.37 -12.44
C THR A 106 -9.96 -14.37 -11.30
N THR A 107 -8.98 -13.47 -11.39
CA THR A 107 -8.78 -12.41 -10.40
C THR A 107 -9.75 -11.26 -10.65
N PRO A 108 -10.64 -10.92 -9.70
CA PRO A 108 -11.56 -9.79 -9.85
C PRO A 108 -10.80 -8.49 -10.12
N ARG A 109 -11.27 -7.71 -11.09
CA ARG A 109 -10.69 -6.41 -11.45
C ARG A 109 -11.62 -5.28 -11.00
N ASN A 110 -11.03 -4.19 -10.52
CA ASN A 110 -11.77 -2.98 -10.15
C ASN A 110 -12.09 -2.10 -11.37
N THR A 111 -11.27 -2.18 -12.43
CA THR A 111 -11.46 -1.40 -13.66
C THR A 111 -11.27 -2.23 -14.92
N LYS A 112 -11.70 -1.68 -16.07
CA LYS A 112 -11.47 -2.29 -17.39
C LYS A 112 -10.09 -1.94 -17.97
N ASP A 113 -9.24 -1.25 -17.22
CA ASP A 113 -7.94 -0.75 -17.66
C ASP A 113 -6.85 -1.83 -17.52
N TYR A 114 -7.13 -3.01 -18.05
CA TYR A 114 -6.18 -4.10 -18.18
C TYR A 114 -5.75 -4.29 -19.63
N THR A 115 -4.50 -4.70 -19.85
CA THR A 115 -3.99 -5.09 -21.16
C THR A 115 -4.01 -6.60 -21.28
N VAL A 116 -4.38 -7.11 -22.46
CA VAL A 116 -4.32 -8.53 -22.80
C VAL A 116 -3.28 -8.70 -23.89
N VAL A 117 -2.26 -9.52 -23.64
CA VAL A 117 -1.23 -9.87 -24.62
C VAL A 117 -1.36 -11.36 -24.94
N PRO A 118 -1.85 -11.72 -26.14
CA PRO A 118 -1.93 -13.12 -26.55
C PRO A 118 -0.59 -13.64 -27.07
N GLU A 119 -0.22 -14.85 -26.64
CA GLU A 119 0.93 -15.62 -27.12
C GLU A 119 0.45 -16.95 -27.69
N ILE A 120 0.93 -17.30 -28.88
CA ILE A 120 0.55 -18.54 -29.56
C ILE A 120 1.33 -19.70 -28.93
N VAL A 121 0.61 -20.72 -28.44
CA VAL A 121 1.20 -21.98 -27.96
C VAL A 121 1.29 -23.00 -29.09
N SER A 122 0.21 -23.15 -29.85
CA SER A 122 0.15 -24.07 -30.99
C SER A 122 -0.93 -23.65 -32.00
N VAL A 123 -0.76 -24.09 -33.24
CA VAL A 123 -1.65 -23.80 -34.37
C VAL A 123 -1.87 -25.09 -35.15
N SER A 124 -3.10 -25.31 -35.59
CA SER A 124 -3.49 -26.38 -36.49
C SER A 124 -4.32 -25.82 -37.64
N GLY A 125 -3.95 -26.20 -38.86
CA GLY A 125 -4.56 -25.69 -40.09
C GLY A 125 -4.25 -24.21 -40.33
N GLY A 126 -4.08 -23.81 -41.59
CA GLY A 126 -4.02 -22.40 -42.00
C GLY A 126 -3.01 -21.49 -41.29
N ALA A 127 -3.30 -20.19 -41.29
CA ALA A 127 -2.51 -19.15 -40.65
C ALA A 127 -3.36 -18.41 -39.60
N VAL A 128 -2.76 -17.97 -38.49
CA VAL A 128 -3.48 -17.31 -37.39
C VAL A 128 -3.91 -15.88 -37.73
N GLY A 129 -3.08 -15.14 -38.47
CA GLY A 129 -3.27 -13.70 -38.63
C GLY A 129 -3.01 -12.97 -37.31
N ASP A 130 -3.82 -11.97 -37.01
CA ASP A 130 -3.75 -11.17 -35.79
C ASP A 130 -4.84 -11.57 -34.79
N PHE A 131 -4.61 -11.29 -33.51
CA PHE A 131 -5.62 -11.43 -32.48
C PHE A 131 -6.36 -10.11 -32.25
N GLU A 132 -7.68 -10.21 -32.14
CA GLU A 132 -8.55 -9.10 -31.81
C GLU A 132 -9.18 -9.34 -30.44
N ILE A 133 -8.97 -8.38 -29.54
CA ILE A 133 -9.59 -8.36 -28.21
C ILE A 133 -10.76 -7.39 -28.24
N SER A 134 -11.95 -7.86 -27.88
CA SER A 134 -13.18 -7.07 -27.87
C SER A 134 -13.98 -7.28 -26.59
N ASP A 135 -15.05 -6.50 -26.41
CA ASP A 135 -16.00 -6.62 -25.30
C ASP A 135 -15.34 -6.77 -23.92
N LYS A 136 -14.41 -5.87 -23.57
CA LYS A 136 -13.79 -5.86 -22.26
C LYS A 136 -14.81 -5.61 -21.15
N LEU A 137 -14.90 -6.55 -20.23
CA LEU A 137 -15.68 -6.54 -18.98
C LEU A 137 -14.72 -6.57 -17.79
N LEU A 138 -15.22 -6.32 -16.58
CA LEU A 138 -14.40 -6.38 -15.36
C LEU A 138 -13.73 -7.74 -15.19
N ASN A 139 -14.47 -8.83 -15.43
CA ASN A 139 -13.99 -10.19 -15.18
C ASN A 139 -13.89 -11.03 -16.46
N GLY A 140 -13.71 -10.40 -17.62
CA GLY A 140 -13.56 -11.14 -18.87
C GLY A 140 -13.49 -10.27 -20.11
N PHE A 141 -13.16 -10.90 -21.22
CA PHE A 141 -13.04 -10.26 -22.53
C PHE A 141 -13.34 -11.30 -23.61
N LYS A 142 -13.54 -10.84 -24.84
CA LYS A 142 -13.60 -11.71 -26.01
C LYS A 142 -12.29 -11.66 -26.77
N ILE A 143 -11.89 -12.79 -27.32
CA ILE A 143 -10.74 -12.95 -28.20
C ILE A 143 -11.15 -13.72 -29.46
N GLN A 144 -10.63 -13.30 -30.60
CA GLN A 144 -10.72 -14.00 -31.87
C GLN A 144 -9.42 -13.79 -32.66
N TYR A 145 -9.16 -14.64 -33.65
CA TYR A 145 -8.08 -14.42 -34.62
C TYR A 145 -8.63 -14.14 -36.02
N THR A 146 -7.88 -13.44 -36.86
CA THR A 146 -8.34 -12.98 -38.19
C THR A 146 -7.98 -13.93 -39.34
N GLY A 147 -7.10 -14.89 -39.10
CA GLY A 147 -6.61 -15.81 -40.13
C GLY A 147 -7.49 -17.03 -40.39
N SER A 148 -6.96 -17.92 -41.22
CA SER A 148 -7.59 -19.14 -41.73
C SER A 148 -7.31 -20.40 -40.90
N ALA A 149 -6.72 -20.26 -39.71
CA ALA A 149 -6.41 -21.43 -38.89
C ALA A 149 -7.67 -22.20 -38.49
N ASP A 150 -7.56 -23.53 -38.32
CA ASP A 150 -8.69 -24.35 -37.86
C ASP A 150 -8.78 -24.30 -36.32
N SER A 151 -7.62 -24.33 -35.66
CA SER A 151 -7.51 -24.29 -34.21
C SER A 151 -6.22 -23.60 -33.77
N VAL A 152 -6.33 -22.74 -32.75
CA VAL A 152 -5.20 -22.00 -32.18
C VAL A 152 -5.28 -22.08 -30.66
N THR A 153 -4.26 -22.68 -30.04
CA THR A 153 -4.09 -22.60 -28.57
C THR A 153 -3.29 -21.35 -28.24
N VAL A 154 -3.86 -20.48 -27.41
CA VAL A 154 -3.32 -19.18 -27.04
C VAL A 154 -3.22 -19.05 -25.52
N ARG A 155 -2.14 -18.42 -25.05
CA ARG A 155 -1.99 -17.93 -23.68
C ARG A 155 -2.20 -16.42 -23.67
N CYS A 156 -3.21 -15.98 -22.95
CA CYS A 156 -3.50 -14.57 -22.75
C CYS A 156 -2.88 -14.10 -21.44
N TYR A 157 -1.89 -13.22 -21.53
CA TYR A 157 -1.32 -12.52 -20.37
C TYR A 157 -2.16 -11.27 -20.09
N VAL A 158 -2.86 -11.28 -18.95
CA VAL A 158 -3.73 -10.17 -18.53
C VAL A 158 -3.05 -9.40 -17.41
N ARG A 159 -2.82 -8.10 -17.61
CA ARG A 159 -2.14 -7.21 -16.64
C ARG A 159 -2.93 -5.92 -16.42
N GLY A 160 -2.92 -5.39 -15.21
CA GLY A 160 -3.65 -4.16 -14.85
C GLY A 160 -5.08 -4.43 -14.37
N GLY A 161 -5.87 -3.35 -14.22
CA GLY A 161 -7.26 -3.42 -13.75
C GLY A 161 -7.46 -3.75 -12.26
N ILE A 162 -6.39 -3.79 -11.45
CA ILE A 162 -6.48 -3.87 -9.98
C ILE A 162 -6.78 -2.48 -9.42
#